data_AF-A0A7Z2PXD0-F1
#
_entry.id   AF-A0A7Z2PXD0-F1
#
_cell.length_a   1.000
_cell.length_b   1.000
_cell.length_c   1.000
_cell.angle_alpha   90.00
_cell.angle_beta   90.00
_cell.angle_gamma   90.00
#
_symmetry.space_group_name_H-M   'P 1'
#
loop_
_entity.id
_entity.type
_entity.pdbx_description
1 polymer ?
#
loop_
_entity_poly.entity_id
_entity_poly.type
_entity_poly.pdbx_seq_one_letter_code
_entity_poly.pdbx_strand_id
1 'polypeptide(L)'
;MKRLFLGLIAVALIASAFVVSTTAVMAQTKVLKMQASWPASLTLYDNFTYFAERVNKLSAGTLKIDAMPAGQVVPAFEVLDATHKKVLDGSHAWAGYWTGKNKTAILFTGGPGGTFGMDYMDVMGWFYHGGGLELYNDFYQKELKLNVVVFPILPAGPQAFGWFKKPIQTVEDMKGMKCRQTGMAGEVWQALGFTVVNMPGGEIIPSAQRGVIDCAEWVGGIEDMQLGFHNVWKYHYSPGLHENVTVGEIVINGDVWKELSPQHQEIIKSAANETFLVWWTKWQRQNADALIEMQQKHGVQILRTPTEILLVFIKKWDEIAAAEGAKNPFFKKVHDSQKAYASAVVPYKRSYFPPYSFMANYYFPVEK
;
A
#
# COMPACT_ATOMS: atom_id res chain seq x y z
N MET A 1 -38.54 -46.81 -64.33
CA MET A 1 -39.73 -46.01 -64.70
C MET A 1 -40.27 -45.34 -63.45
N LYS A 2 -40.38 -44.01 -63.51
CA LYS A 2 -41.40 -43.13 -62.88
C LYS A 2 -41.97 -43.46 -61.48
N ARG A 3 -41.59 -42.57 -60.54
CA ARG A 3 -42.47 -41.62 -59.83
C ARG A 3 -43.54 -42.09 -58.83
N LEU A 4 -43.37 -41.58 -57.59
CA LEU A 4 -44.33 -40.81 -56.76
C LEU A 4 -45.64 -41.51 -56.30
N PHE A 5 -46.26 -41.31 -55.14
CA PHE A 5 -46.14 -40.39 -53.99
C PHE A 5 -47.12 -40.88 -52.89
N LEU A 6 -46.92 -40.38 -51.66
CA LEU A 6 -47.93 -40.07 -50.63
C LEU A 6 -48.63 -41.20 -49.84
N GLY A 7 -48.53 -41.11 -48.50
CA GLY A 7 -49.72 -41.31 -47.67
C GLY A 7 -49.59 -41.91 -46.26
N LEU A 8 -48.87 -41.24 -45.36
CA LEU A 8 -49.27 -40.93 -43.97
C LEU A 8 -49.58 -42.05 -42.91
N ILE A 9 -48.83 -41.90 -41.81
CA ILE A 9 -49.25 -41.88 -40.39
C ILE A 9 -49.03 -43.13 -39.52
N ALA A 10 -48.37 -42.83 -38.38
CA ALA A 10 -48.32 -43.53 -37.09
C ALA A 10 -47.17 -44.53 -36.87
N VAL A 11 -46.02 -43.99 -36.45
CA VAL A 11 -45.22 -44.64 -35.39
C VAL A 11 -44.90 -43.60 -34.33
N ALA A 12 -45.37 -43.90 -33.13
CA ALA A 12 -45.26 -43.13 -31.92
C ALA A 12 -43.82 -43.10 -31.37
N LEU A 13 -43.48 -41.94 -30.80
CA LEU A 13 -42.77 -41.76 -29.53
C LEU A 13 -41.69 -42.80 -29.17
N ILE A 14 -40.43 -42.38 -29.25
CA ILE A 14 -39.44 -42.26 -28.14
C ILE A 14 -38.12 -41.84 -28.82
N ALA A 15 -37.90 -40.53 -28.93
CA ALA A 15 -36.57 -39.97 -29.06
C ALA A 15 -36.50 -38.86 -28.03
N SER A 16 -36.15 -39.27 -26.82
CA SER A 16 -35.94 -38.46 -25.64
C SER A 16 -35.11 -37.24 -26.01
N ALA A 17 -35.75 -36.08 -26.06
CA ALA A 17 -35.04 -34.83 -26.07
C ALA A 17 -34.26 -34.76 -24.75
N PHE A 18 -32.96 -35.01 -24.79
CA PHE A 18 -32.03 -34.53 -23.78
C PHE A 18 -32.02 -33.00 -23.89
N VAL A 19 -33.09 -32.36 -23.41
CA VAL A 19 -33.04 -30.97 -22.98
C VAL A 19 -32.21 -31.01 -21.71
N VAL A 20 -30.89 -30.93 -21.86
CA VAL A 20 -30.04 -30.49 -20.76
C VAL A 20 -30.51 -29.07 -20.49
N SER A 21 -31.47 -28.96 -19.58
CA SER A 21 -31.82 -27.74 -18.90
C SER A 21 -30.57 -27.36 -18.11
N THR A 22 -29.67 -26.66 -18.79
CA THR A 22 -28.68 -25.83 -18.12
C THR A 22 -29.47 -24.70 -17.48
N THR A 23 -30.15 -25.01 -16.36
CA THR A 23 -30.35 -23.99 -15.35
C THR A 23 -28.95 -23.56 -14.99
N ALA A 24 -28.47 -22.47 -15.61
CA ALA A 24 -27.34 -21.75 -15.10
C ALA A 24 -27.72 -21.45 -13.66
N VAL A 25 -27.18 -22.23 -12.73
CA VAL A 25 -27.22 -21.91 -11.32
C VAL A 25 -26.48 -20.58 -11.29
N MET A 26 -27.25 -19.48 -11.26
CA MET A 26 -26.72 -18.15 -11.04
C MET A 26 -26.04 -18.24 -9.68
N ALA A 27 -24.72 -18.42 -9.69
CA ALA A 27 -23.95 -18.59 -8.47
C ALA A 27 -24.27 -17.39 -7.59
N GLN A 28 -24.74 -17.66 -6.37
CA GLN A 28 -25.13 -16.61 -5.44
C GLN A 28 -23.96 -15.66 -5.27
N THR A 29 -24.18 -14.37 -5.56
CA THR A 29 -23.14 -13.36 -5.37
C THR A 29 -22.80 -13.28 -3.89
N LYS A 30 -21.56 -13.65 -3.53
CA LYS A 30 -21.00 -13.38 -2.21
C LYS A 30 -20.56 -11.91 -2.18
N VAL A 31 -20.99 -11.15 -1.17
CA VAL A 31 -20.57 -9.76 -0.96
C VAL A 31 -19.72 -9.71 0.30
N LEU A 32 -18.49 -9.19 0.18
CA LEU A 32 -17.57 -8.96 1.29
C LEU A 32 -17.65 -7.51 1.73
N LYS A 33 -17.92 -7.25 3.01
CA LYS A 33 -17.93 -5.90 3.59
C LYS A 33 -16.52 -5.55 4.06
N MET A 34 -15.89 -4.61 3.37
CA MET A 34 -14.49 -4.26 3.63
C MET A 34 -14.30 -2.76 3.81
N GLN A 35 -13.45 -2.35 4.75
CA GLN A 35 -13.19 -0.93 5.03
C GLN A 35 -11.73 -0.53 4.81
N ALA A 36 -11.51 0.63 4.21
CA ALA A 36 -10.20 1.26 4.10
C ALA A 36 -9.81 2.02 5.37
N SER A 37 -8.50 2.25 5.54
CA SER A 37 -7.95 3.17 6.54
C SER A 37 -7.91 4.63 6.06
N TRP A 38 -8.35 4.91 4.83
CA TRP A 38 -8.23 6.21 4.16
C TRP A 38 -9.60 6.84 3.89
N PRO A 39 -9.73 8.19 3.94
CA PRO A 39 -10.93 8.89 3.48
C PRO A 39 -11.24 8.64 2.00
N ALA A 40 -12.52 8.79 1.62
CA ALA A 40 -12.98 8.60 0.25
C ALA A 40 -12.39 9.59 -0.77
N SER A 41 -11.85 10.72 -0.30
CA SER A 41 -11.28 11.78 -1.14
C SER A 41 -9.86 11.50 -1.61
N LEU A 42 -9.20 10.44 -1.11
CA LEU A 42 -7.81 10.14 -1.40
C LEU A 42 -7.68 9.07 -2.49
N THR A 43 -6.64 9.16 -3.32
CA THR A 43 -6.35 8.14 -4.33
C THR A 43 -6.01 6.77 -3.71
N LEU A 44 -5.58 6.70 -2.45
CA LEU A 44 -5.45 5.42 -1.72
C LEU A 44 -6.79 4.66 -1.63
N TYR A 45 -7.92 5.38 -1.56
CA TYR A 45 -9.24 4.79 -1.60
C TYR A 45 -9.66 4.39 -3.02
N ASP A 46 -9.25 5.16 -4.02
CA ASP A 46 -9.42 4.79 -5.44
C ASP A 46 -8.67 3.47 -5.77
N ASN A 47 -7.50 3.21 -5.17
CA ASN A 47 -6.80 1.93 -5.30
C ASN A 47 -7.68 0.77 -4.79
N PHE A 48 -8.29 0.95 -3.63
CA PHE A 48 -9.14 -0.06 -3.00
C PHE A 48 -10.42 -0.31 -3.80
N THR A 49 -11.07 0.74 -4.31
CA THR A 49 -12.27 0.59 -5.15
C THR A 49 -11.93 -0.01 -6.51
N TYR A 50 -10.76 0.29 -7.08
CA TYR A 50 -10.26 -0.40 -8.27
C TYR A 50 -10.08 -1.90 -8.00
N PHE A 51 -9.45 -2.28 -6.88
CA PHE A 51 -9.35 -3.69 -6.48
C PHE A 51 -10.73 -4.36 -6.38
N ALA A 52 -11.70 -3.72 -5.72
CA ALA A 52 -13.08 -4.21 -5.61
C ALA A 52 -13.73 -4.42 -7.00
N GLU A 53 -13.51 -3.48 -7.93
CA GLU A 53 -13.98 -3.59 -9.31
C GLU A 53 -13.33 -4.77 -10.04
N ARG A 54 -12.01 -4.97 -9.87
CA ARG A 54 -11.28 -6.09 -10.47
C ARG A 54 -11.78 -7.43 -9.97
N VAL A 55 -12.00 -7.58 -8.66
CA VAL A 55 -12.59 -8.80 -8.08
C VAL A 55 -13.97 -9.10 -8.67
N ASN A 56 -14.84 -8.09 -8.79
CA ASN A 56 -16.16 -8.24 -9.39
C ASN A 56 -16.10 -8.66 -10.87
N LYS A 57 -15.22 -8.04 -11.66
CA LYS A 57 -15.06 -8.34 -13.09
C LYS A 57 -14.47 -9.73 -13.33
N LEU A 58 -13.39 -10.08 -12.63
CA LEU A 58 -12.71 -11.37 -12.77
C LEU A 58 -13.59 -12.55 -12.28
N SER A 59 -14.50 -12.29 -11.35
CA SER A 59 -15.45 -13.30 -10.85
C SER A 59 -16.77 -13.35 -11.63
N ALA A 60 -16.91 -12.56 -12.70
CA ALA A 60 -18.17 -12.39 -13.45
C ALA A 60 -19.37 -12.06 -12.53
N GLY A 61 -19.13 -11.28 -11.46
CA GLY A 61 -20.16 -10.86 -10.51
C GLY A 61 -20.51 -11.87 -9.41
N THR A 62 -19.83 -13.02 -9.35
CA THR A 62 -20.05 -14.02 -8.30
C THR A 62 -19.41 -13.65 -6.96
N LEU A 63 -18.43 -12.74 -6.97
CA LEU A 63 -17.83 -12.16 -5.77
C LEU A 63 -17.79 -10.64 -5.91
N LYS A 64 -18.30 -9.93 -4.90
CA LYS A 64 -18.27 -8.47 -4.83
C LYS A 64 -17.65 -8.02 -3.51
N ILE A 65 -17.05 -6.84 -3.54
CA ILE A 65 -16.55 -6.15 -2.34
C ILE A 65 -17.36 -4.86 -2.19
N ASP A 66 -18.05 -4.73 -1.07
CA ASP A 66 -18.63 -3.48 -0.60
C ASP A 66 -17.49 -2.70 0.09
N ALA A 67 -16.86 -1.82 -0.70
CA ALA A 67 -15.71 -1.02 -0.29
C ALA A 67 -16.17 0.23 0.44
N MET A 68 -15.77 0.38 1.70
CA MET A 68 -16.13 1.50 2.57
C MET A 68 -14.89 2.35 2.91
N PRO A 69 -14.99 3.69 2.94
CA PRO A 69 -13.90 4.56 3.37
C PRO A 69 -13.69 4.53 4.90
N ALA A 70 -12.63 5.18 5.35
CA ALA A 70 -12.31 5.31 6.77
C ALA A 70 -13.48 5.88 7.59
N GLY A 71 -13.71 5.29 8.77
CA GLY A 71 -14.69 5.79 9.74
C GLY A 71 -16.14 5.39 9.47
N GLN A 72 -16.44 4.67 8.38
CA GLN A 72 -17.81 4.26 8.07
C GLN A 72 -18.37 3.24 9.07
N VAL A 73 -17.56 2.26 9.49
CA VAL A 73 -17.92 1.24 10.48
C VAL A 73 -17.10 1.40 11.75
N VAL A 74 -15.78 1.53 11.61
CA VAL A 74 -14.84 1.73 12.73
C VAL A 74 -13.82 2.82 12.40
N PRO A 75 -13.20 3.47 13.41
CA PRO A 75 -12.06 4.36 13.21
C PRO A 75 -10.92 3.70 12.41
N ALA A 76 -10.14 4.52 11.68
CA ALA A 76 -9.11 4.03 10.75
C ALA A 76 -8.08 3.07 11.38
N PHE A 77 -7.67 3.33 12.63
CA PHE A 77 -6.70 2.48 13.34
C PHE A 77 -7.33 1.24 14.00
N GLU A 78 -8.64 1.04 13.87
CA GLU A 78 -9.35 -0.12 14.44
C GLU A 78 -9.72 -1.18 13.38
N VAL A 79 -9.46 -0.94 12.09
CA VAL A 79 -9.89 -1.84 11.01
C VAL A 79 -9.29 -3.24 11.12
N LEU A 80 -8.04 -3.38 11.60
CA LEU A 80 -7.43 -4.70 11.79
C LEU A 80 -8.16 -5.52 12.86
N ASP A 81 -8.48 -4.90 14.00
CA ASP A 81 -9.19 -5.57 15.08
C ASP A 81 -10.64 -5.90 14.71
N ALA A 82 -11.28 -5.02 13.93
CA ALA A 82 -12.61 -5.27 13.36
C ALA A 82 -12.61 -6.44 12.37
N THR A 83 -11.60 -6.52 11.49
CA THR A 83 -11.43 -7.64 10.56
C THR A 83 -11.13 -8.94 11.30
N HIS A 84 -10.23 -8.93 12.29
CA HIS A 84 -9.94 -10.10 13.12
C HIS A 84 -11.21 -10.66 13.79
N LYS A 85 -12.06 -9.78 14.34
CA LYS A 85 -13.31 -10.13 15.03
C LYS A 85 -14.49 -10.43 14.08
N LYS A 86 -14.26 -10.41 12.76
CA LYS A 86 -15.30 -10.59 11.72
C LYS A 86 -16.44 -9.55 11.82
N VAL A 87 -16.16 -8.36 12.37
CA VAL A 87 -17.05 -7.19 12.26
C VAL A 87 -16.99 -6.65 10.82
N LEU A 88 -15.79 -6.68 10.24
CA LEU A 88 -15.54 -6.52 8.80
C LEU A 88 -15.09 -7.86 8.23
N ASP A 89 -15.46 -8.14 6.98
CA ASP A 89 -14.94 -9.31 6.25
C ASP A 89 -13.47 -9.12 5.84
N GLY A 90 -13.05 -7.86 5.71
CA GLY A 90 -11.68 -7.47 5.42
C GLY A 90 -11.44 -5.97 5.53
N SER A 91 -10.20 -5.55 5.32
CA SER A 91 -9.79 -4.16 5.33
C SER A 91 -8.67 -3.88 4.35
N HIS A 92 -8.56 -2.64 3.91
CA HIS A 92 -7.46 -2.12 3.09
C HIS A 92 -6.67 -1.09 3.90
N ALA A 93 -5.41 -1.40 4.20
CA ALA A 93 -4.64 -0.69 5.22
C ALA A 93 -3.13 -0.66 4.91
N TRP A 94 -2.34 -0.31 5.92
CA TRP A 94 -0.88 -0.31 5.90
C TRP A 94 -0.37 -0.83 7.24
N ALA A 95 0.50 -1.84 7.19
CA ALA A 95 0.88 -2.58 8.40
C ALA A 95 1.60 -1.73 9.45
N GLY A 96 2.22 -0.61 9.06
CA GLY A 96 2.91 0.29 9.98
C GLY A 96 1.98 0.92 11.04
N TYR A 97 0.67 0.96 10.80
CA TYR A 97 -0.32 1.34 11.82
C TYR A 97 -0.41 0.35 12.99
N TRP A 98 0.08 -0.88 12.83
CA TRP A 98 0.05 -1.93 13.84
C TRP A 98 1.34 -2.04 14.65
N THR A 99 2.29 -1.10 14.47
CA THR A 99 3.55 -1.06 15.22
C THR A 99 3.36 -0.99 16.73
N GLY A 100 2.24 -0.44 17.21
CA GLY A 100 1.85 -0.46 18.62
C GLY A 100 1.52 -1.87 19.16
N LYS A 101 1.15 -2.82 18.28
CA LYS A 101 0.96 -4.25 18.65
C LYS A 101 2.28 -5.01 18.58
N ASN A 102 3.02 -4.86 17.48
CA ASN A 102 4.37 -5.41 17.33
C ASN A 102 5.12 -4.64 16.25
N LYS A 103 6.31 -4.15 16.59
CA LYS A 103 7.16 -3.32 15.71
C LYS A 103 7.56 -4.00 14.40
N THR A 104 7.54 -5.33 14.33
CA THR A 104 7.82 -6.07 13.08
C THR A 104 6.88 -5.69 11.94
N ALA A 105 5.67 -5.18 12.24
CA ALA A 105 4.72 -4.74 11.24
C ALA A 105 5.32 -3.77 10.21
N ILE A 106 6.22 -2.88 10.65
CA ILE A 106 6.83 -1.87 9.77
C ILE A 106 7.71 -2.46 8.67
N LEU A 107 8.27 -3.66 8.88
CA LEU A 107 9.16 -4.27 7.89
C LEU A 107 8.38 -4.73 6.65
N PHE A 108 7.10 -5.05 6.78
CA PHE A 108 6.26 -5.45 5.66
C PHE A 108 5.73 -4.29 4.83
N THR A 109 5.98 -3.05 5.24
CA THR A 109 5.57 -1.88 4.48
C THR A 109 6.71 -1.24 3.69
N GLY A 110 7.87 -1.90 3.64
CA GLY A 110 9.14 -1.35 3.14
C GLY A 110 10.03 -0.81 4.27
N GLY A 111 9.41 -0.26 5.32
CA GLY A 111 10.09 0.27 6.49
C GLY A 111 10.99 1.49 6.24
N PRO A 112 11.45 2.17 7.31
CA PRO A 112 12.42 3.25 7.19
C PRO A 112 13.78 2.75 6.68
N GLY A 113 14.57 3.67 6.11
CA GLY A 113 15.97 3.43 5.78
C GLY A 113 16.22 2.80 4.40
N GLY A 114 15.21 2.73 3.53
CA GLY A 114 15.48 2.37 2.13
C GLY A 114 15.26 0.91 1.77
N THR A 115 14.75 0.05 2.66
CA THR A 115 14.68 -1.43 2.47
C THR A 115 15.95 -2.02 1.84
N PHE A 116 17.13 -1.59 2.30
CA PHE A 116 18.44 -1.97 1.75
C PHE A 116 18.66 -1.66 0.26
N GLY A 117 17.97 -0.67 -0.29
CA GLY A 117 18.07 -0.23 -1.68
C GLY A 117 17.18 -1.00 -2.66
N MET A 118 16.29 -1.88 -2.17
CA MET A 118 15.27 -2.53 -3.00
C MET A 118 14.25 -1.52 -3.52
N ASP A 119 13.81 -1.67 -4.77
CA ASP A 119 12.64 -0.97 -5.31
C ASP A 119 11.35 -1.82 -5.16
N TYR A 120 10.22 -1.35 -5.70
CA TYR A 120 8.96 -2.08 -5.64
C TYR A 120 9.02 -3.49 -6.24
N MET A 121 9.72 -3.65 -7.36
CA MET A 121 9.81 -4.96 -8.02
C MET A 121 10.66 -5.90 -7.19
N ASP A 122 11.71 -5.38 -6.52
CA ASP A 122 12.53 -6.18 -5.60
C ASP A 122 11.73 -6.58 -4.35
N VAL A 123 10.98 -5.66 -3.73
CA VAL A 123 10.16 -5.95 -2.54
C VAL A 123 9.04 -6.93 -2.86
N MET A 124 8.36 -6.77 -4.00
CA MET A 124 7.37 -7.75 -4.47
C MET A 124 8.03 -9.10 -4.80
N GLY A 125 9.24 -9.08 -5.35
CA GLY A 125 10.07 -10.28 -5.52
C GLY A 125 10.40 -10.96 -4.20
N TRP A 126 10.74 -10.21 -3.15
CA TRP A 126 10.96 -10.75 -1.81
C TRP A 126 9.68 -11.36 -1.23
N PHE A 127 8.53 -10.70 -1.38
CA PHE A 127 7.24 -11.26 -0.94
C PHE A 127 6.96 -12.61 -1.59
N TYR A 128 7.00 -12.69 -2.92
CA TYR A 128 6.55 -13.88 -3.65
C TYR A 128 7.62 -14.94 -3.88
N HIS A 129 8.89 -14.57 -3.85
CA HIS A 129 10.02 -15.45 -4.20
C HIS A 129 11.15 -15.45 -3.17
N GLY A 130 11.11 -14.56 -2.18
CA GLY A 130 12.05 -14.50 -1.05
C GLY A 130 11.50 -15.02 0.28
N GLY A 131 10.28 -15.59 0.28
CA GLY A 131 9.59 -16.07 1.49
C GLY A 131 8.91 -14.97 2.32
N GLY A 132 8.89 -13.72 1.84
CA GLY A 132 8.31 -12.60 2.56
C GLY A 132 6.81 -12.71 2.81
N LEU A 133 6.03 -13.28 1.88
CA LEU A 133 4.58 -13.43 2.03
C LEU A 133 4.20 -14.45 3.12
N GLU A 134 5.00 -15.52 3.26
CA GLU A 134 4.84 -16.48 4.35
C GLU A 134 5.16 -15.82 5.70
N LEU A 135 6.29 -15.10 5.78
CA LEU A 135 6.63 -14.31 6.97
C LEU A 135 5.54 -13.28 7.32
N TYR A 136 4.91 -12.68 6.31
CA TYR A 136 3.86 -11.70 6.51
C TYR A 136 2.59 -12.32 7.10
N ASN A 137 2.17 -13.49 6.60
CA ASN A 137 1.04 -14.20 7.18
C ASN A 137 1.37 -14.79 8.56
N ASP A 138 2.60 -15.29 8.77
CA ASP A 138 3.11 -15.74 10.07
C ASP A 138 3.10 -14.61 11.12
N PHE A 139 3.45 -13.39 10.73
CA PHE A 139 3.38 -12.23 11.59
C PHE A 139 1.97 -12.05 12.17
N TYR A 140 0.95 -12.05 11.30
CA TYR A 140 -0.43 -11.88 11.76
C TYR A 140 -0.92 -13.09 12.56
N GLN A 141 -0.70 -14.30 12.06
CA GLN A 141 -1.33 -15.50 12.60
C GLN A 141 -0.60 -16.10 13.80
N LYS A 142 0.74 -16.05 13.81
CA LYS A 142 1.57 -16.67 14.86
C LYS A 142 2.02 -15.64 15.90
N GLU A 143 2.56 -14.50 15.45
CA GLU A 143 3.09 -13.49 16.37
C GLU A 143 1.97 -12.66 17.01
N LEU A 144 1.05 -12.13 16.21
CA LEU A 144 -0.09 -11.34 16.70
C LEU A 144 -1.29 -12.20 17.12
N LYS A 145 -1.32 -13.48 16.74
CA LYS A 145 -2.43 -14.43 16.99
C LYS A 145 -3.79 -13.92 16.47
N LEU A 146 -3.77 -13.24 15.32
CA LEU A 146 -4.96 -12.71 14.67
C LEU A 146 -5.46 -13.69 13.61
N ASN A 147 -6.79 -13.90 13.58
CA ASN A 147 -7.48 -14.70 12.58
C ASN A 147 -7.65 -13.93 11.26
N VAL A 148 -6.55 -13.67 10.56
CA VAL A 148 -6.55 -12.94 9.27
C VAL A 148 -5.59 -13.57 8.26
N VAL A 149 -5.84 -13.33 6.98
CA VAL A 149 -4.96 -13.63 5.84
C VAL A 149 -4.64 -12.31 5.15
N VAL A 150 -3.37 -12.12 4.77
CA VAL A 150 -2.90 -10.84 4.23
C VAL A 150 -2.20 -10.98 2.89
N PHE A 151 -2.39 -9.98 2.04
CA PHE A 151 -1.75 -9.87 0.73
C PHE A 151 -1.24 -8.44 0.50
N PRO A 152 -0.02 -8.28 -0.06
CA PRO A 152 0.50 -6.97 -0.42
C PRO A 152 -0.33 -6.35 -1.54
N ILE A 153 -0.58 -5.05 -1.42
CA ILE A 153 -1.26 -4.21 -2.41
C ILE A 153 -0.71 -2.78 -2.29
N LEU A 154 -1.23 -1.82 -3.06
CA LEU A 154 -1.02 -0.38 -2.86
C LEU A 154 0.46 0.06 -2.78
N PRO A 155 1.09 0.40 -3.91
CA PRO A 155 2.46 0.93 -3.96
C PRO A 155 2.51 2.43 -3.61
N ALA A 156 2.52 2.79 -2.34
CA ALA A 156 2.33 4.16 -1.82
C ALA A 156 3.58 5.00 -1.56
N GLY A 157 4.45 5.13 -2.56
CA GLY A 157 5.75 5.80 -2.46
C GLY A 157 6.54 5.65 -3.78
N PRO A 158 7.82 6.04 -3.89
CA PRO A 158 8.63 6.65 -2.84
C PRO A 158 7.99 7.93 -2.33
N GLN A 159 7.95 8.07 -1.01
CA GLN A 159 7.31 9.20 -0.38
C GLN A 159 8.21 10.44 -0.31
N ALA A 160 7.60 11.61 -0.26
CA ALA A 160 8.26 12.85 0.09
C ALA A 160 8.76 12.80 1.54
N PHE A 161 9.83 13.53 1.87
CA PHE A 161 10.24 13.68 3.26
C PHE A 161 9.16 14.41 4.10
N GLY A 162 8.42 15.32 3.47
CA GLY A 162 7.23 15.92 4.05
C GLY A 162 7.09 17.41 3.76
N TRP A 163 6.17 18.03 4.47
CA TRP A 163 5.85 19.44 4.41
C TRP A 163 6.20 20.14 5.70
N PHE A 164 6.77 21.34 5.58
CA PHE A 164 7.34 22.06 6.72
C PHE A 164 6.89 23.52 6.74
N LYS A 165 6.60 24.04 7.93
CA LYS A 165 6.29 25.46 8.16
C LYS A 165 7.45 26.39 7.86
N LYS A 166 8.68 25.90 7.97
CA LYS A 166 9.93 26.62 7.69
C LYS A 166 10.88 25.71 6.90
N PRO A 167 11.85 26.27 6.15
CA PRO A 167 12.88 25.47 5.47
C PRO A 167 13.70 24.63 6.46
N ILE A 168 14.24 23.51 5.98
CA ILE A 168 15.21 22.67 6.69
C ILE A 168 16.46 22.51 5.82
N GLN A 169 17.64 22.75 6.38
CA GLN A 169 18.92 22.54 5.71
C GLN A 169 19.81 21.58 6.49
N THR A 170 19.66 21.57 7.81
CA THR A 170 20.45 20.80 8.77
C THR A 170 19.53 20.01 9.71
N VAL A 171 20.11 19.08 10.49
CA VAL A 171 19.36 18.34 11.51
C VAL A 171 18.92 19.28 12.64
N GLU A 172 19.68 20.34 12.92
CA GLU A 172 19.38 21.34 13.94
C GLU A 172 18.05 22.07 13.66
N ASP A 173 17.70 22.29 12.39
CA ASP A 173 16.45 22.94 11.97
C ASP A 173 15.20 22.14 12.36
N MET A 174 15.36 20.84 12.66
CA MET A 174 14.28 19.92 13.03
C MET A 174 13.93 20.01 14.52
N LYS A 175 14.84 20.55 15.33
CA LYS A 175 14.76 20.51 16.78
C LYS A 175 13.51 21.21 17.30
N GLY A 176 12.65 20.45 17.97
CA GLY A 176 11.42 20.96 18.60
C GLY A 176 10.28 21.26 17.62
N MET A 177 10.47 21.02 16.32
CA MET A 177 9.37 21.14 15.36
C MET A 177 8.37 20.02 15.59
N LYS A 178 7.09 20.38 15.79
CA LYS A 178 6.03 19.41 16.06
C LYS A 178 5.53 18.80 14.77
N CYS A 179 5.72 17.51 14.58
CA CYS A 179 5.55 16.89 13.27
C CYS A 179 4.63 15.69 13.34
N ARG A 180 3.68 15.62 12.41
CA ARG A 180 2.92 14.39 12.22
C ARG A 180 3.82 13.35 11.53
N GLN A 181 3.99 12.22 12.18
CA GLN A 181 4.66 11.03 11.65
C GLN A 181 4.13 9.78 12.39
N THR A 182 4.13 8.63 11.74
CA THR A 182 3.60 7.38 12.29
C THR A 182 4.61 6.23 12.23
N GLY A 183 4.28 5.10 12.88
CA GLY A 183 5.13 3.91 12.89
C GLY A 183 6.53 4.16 13.48
N MET A 184 7.48 3.31 13.09
CA MET A 184 8.87 3.45 13.55
C MET A 184 9.62 4.59 12.84
N ALA A 185 9.09 5.13 11.74
CA ALA A 185 9.60 6.37 11.17
C ALA A 185 9.53 7.53 12.17
N GLY A 186 8.52 7.53 13.05
CA GLY A 186 8.40 8.49 14.15
C GLY A 186 9.57 8.42 15.13
N GLU A 187 10.08 7.22 15.44
CA GLU A 187 11.25 7.06 16.31
C GLU A 187 12.51 7.63 15.66
N VAL A 188 12.67 7.45 14.34
CA VAL A 188 13.78 8.05 13.59
C VAL A 188 13.66 9.58 13.59
N TRP A 189 12.46 10.12 13.37
CA TRP A 189 12.22 11.57 13.41
C TRP A 189 12.48 12.16 14.80
N GLN A 190 12.09 11.46 15.86
CA GLN A 190 12.45 11.85 17.24
C GLN A 190 13.97 11.87 17.43
N ALA A 191 14.69 10.88 16.91
CA ALA A 191 16.15 10.83 16.97
C ALA A 191 16.83 11.96 16.15
N LEU A 192 16.13 12.54 15.17
CA LEU A 192 16.53 13.73 14.43
C LEU A 192 16.15 15.04 15.14
N GLY A 193 15.43 14.98 16.27
CA GLY A 193 15.09 16.15 17.08
C GLY A 193 13.65 16.67 16.93
N PHE A 194 12.83 16.06 16.07
CA PHE A 194 11.42 16.39 15.95
C PHE A 194 10.63 16.01 17.20
N THR A 195 9.55 16.75 17.47
CA THR A 195 8.50 16.32 18.41
C THR A 195 7.40 15.63 17.61
N VAL A 196 7.31 14.30 17.67
CA VAL A 196 6.37 13.54 16.84
C VAL A 196 4.98 13.47 17.46
N VAL A 197 3.96 13.67 16.63
CA VAL A 197 2.53 13.53 16.95
C VAL A 197 1.91 12.47 16.02
N ASN A 198 1.24 11.46 16.58
CA ASN A 198 0.58 10.43 15.79
C ASN A 198 -0.91 10.77 15.59
N MET A 199 -1.38 10.76 14.35
CA MET A 199 -2.80 10.96 14.00
C MET A 199 -3.11 10.40 12.59
N PRO A 200 -4.37 10.00 12.32
CA PRO A 200 -4.79 9.52 11.00
C PRO A 200 -4.80 10.64 9.96
N GLY A 201 -4.76 10.28 8.68
CA GLY A 201 -4.65 11.21 7.54
C GLY A 201 -5.69 12.33 7.56
N GLY A 202 -6.95 12.00 7.85
CA GLY A 202 -8.05 12.97 7.90
C GLY A 202 -7.92 14.06 8.98
N GLU A 203 -7.05 13.88 9.96
CA GLU A 203 -6.83 14.84 11.06
C GLU A 203 -5.65 15.78 10.83
N ILE A 204 -4.81 15.52 9.81
CA ILE A 204 -3.56 16.25 9.61
C ILE A 204 -3.81 17.72 9.28
N ILE A 205 -4.58 18.01 8.23
CA ILE A 205 -4.82 19.40 7.80
C ILE A 205 -5.57 20.22 8.86
N PRO A 206 -6.65 19.72 9.49
CA PRO A 206 -7.28 20.43 10.59
C PRO A 206 -6.31 20.73 11.74
N SER A 207 -5.41 19.82 12.08
CA SER A 207 -4.40 20.02 13.12
C SER A 207 -3.34 21.04 12.74
N ALA A 208 -2.92 21.04 11.47
CA ALA A 208 -1.96 22.00 10.94
C ALA A 208 -2.56 23.43 10.88
N GLN A 209 -3.82 23.58 10.44
CA GLN A 209 -4.55 24.85 10.43
C GLN A 209 -4.73 25.45 11.83
N ARG A 210 -4.91 24.60 12.85
CA ARG A 210 -4.97 25.02 14.27
C ARG A 210 -3.59 25.29 14.90
N GLY A 211 -2.50 25.07 14.17
CA GLY A 211 -1.14 25.25 14.68
C GLY A 211 -0.71 24.21 15.73
N VAL A 212 -1.36 23.04 15.77
CA VAL A 212 -0.98 21.93 16.67
C VAL A 212 0.33 21.27 16.21
N ILE A 213 0.51 21.20 14.89
CA ILE A 213 1.72 20.68 14.23
C ILE A 213 2.31 21.77 13.31
N ASP A 214 3.63 21.74 13.17
CA ASP A 214 4.44 22.62 12.31
C ASP A 214 4.97 21.88 11.06
N CYS A 215 4.83 20.55 11.02
CA CYS A 215 5.18 19.76 9.86
C CYS A 215 4.39 18.45 9.81
N ALA A 216 4.38 17.80 8.65
CA ALA A 216 3.83 16.46 8.50
C ALA A 216 4.40 15.79 7.26
N GLU A 217 4.40 14.47 7.26
CA GLU A 217 4.36 13.71 6.01
C GLU A 217 2.99 13.05 5.83
N TRP A 218 2.75 12.57 4.60
CA TRP A 218 1.68 11.64 4.30
C TRP A 218 2.09 10.67 3.20
N VAL A 219 2.32 11.16 1.99
CA VAL A 219 2.84 10.36 0.87
C VAL A 219 3.68 11.23 -0.07
N GLY A 220 3.10 12.26 -0.65
CA GLY A 220 3.70 13.09 -1.70
C GLY A 220 2.78 13.24 -2.90
N GLY A 221 3.19 14.09 -3.86
CA GLY A 221 2.53 14.21 -5.16
C GLY A 221 1.01 14.43 -5.07
N ILE A 222 0.24 13.57 -5.74
CA ILE A 222 -1.22 13.72 -5.85
C ILE A 222 -1.94 13.53 -4.51
N GLU A 223 -1.44 12.65 -3.64
CA GLU A 223 -2.03 12.40 -2.33
C GLU A 223 -1.96 13.64 -1.44
N ASP A 224 -0.78 14.24 -1.36
CA ASP A 224 -0.55 15.43 -0.55
C ASP A 224 -1.31 16.65 -1.10
N MET A 225 -1.45 16.72 -2.42
CA MET A 225 -2.25 17.73 -3.09
C MET A 225 -3.74 17.58 -2.75
N GLN A 226 -4.29 16.36 -2.84
CA GLN A 226 -5.68 16.07 -2.49
C GLN A 226 -5.98 16.27 -1.01
N LEU A 227 -5.03 15.88 -0.15
CA LEU A 227 -5.18 16.11 1.28
C LEU A 227 -5.18 17.60 1.60
N GLY A 228 -4.39 18.40 0.87
CA GLY A 228 -4.46 19.86 0.89
C GLY A 228 -3.30 20.56 1.59
N PHE A 229 -2.13 19.91 1.70
CA PHE A 229 -0.97 20.48 2.39
C PHE A 229 -0.51 21.83 1.82
N HIS A 230 -0.63 22.00 0.50
CA HIS A 230 -0.27 23.23 -0.20
C HIS A 230 -1.06 24.46 0.28
N ASN A 231 -2.19 24.27 0.97
CA ASN A 231 -2.96 25.34 1.59
C ASN A 231 -2.43 25.77 2.97
N VAL A 232 -1.54 24.98 3.58
CA VAL A 232 -1.01 25.22 4.93
C VAL A 232 0.47 25.55 4.91
N TRP A 233 1.27 24.80 4.14
CA TRP A 233 2.72 24.96 4.07
C TRP A 233 3.21 25.05 2.62
N LYS A 234 4.37 25.70 2.42
CA LYS A 234 4.96 25.92 1.10
C LYS A 234 6.30 25.22 0.90
N TYR A 235 6.91 24.69 1.95
CA TYR A 235 8.17 23.97 1.85
C TYR A 235 7.90 22.46 1.84
N HIS A 236 8.15 21.83 0.70
CA HIS A 236 7.97 20.40 0.49
C HIS A 236 9.33 19.77 0.16
N TYR A 237 9.77 18.78 0.93
CA TYR A 237 11.09 18.15 0.74
C TYR A 237 10.95 16.74 0.18
N SER A 238 11.77 16.39 -0.81
CA SER A 238 11.86 15.03 -1.33
C SER A 238 13.30 14.66 -1.76
N PRO A 239 13.71 13.38 -1.66
CA PRO A 239 12.92 12.22 -1.27
C PRO A 239 12.90 12.04 0.25
N GLY A 240 11.96 11.24 0.76
CA GLY A 240 12.01 10.68 2.10
C GLY A 240 12.70 9.31 2.11
N LEU A 241 13.36 8.96 3.22
CA LEU A 241 13.84 7.60 3.48
C LEU A 241 12.97 6.82 4.47
N HIS A 242 11.94 7.44 5.04
CA HIS A 242 11.02 6.74 5.94
C HIS A 242 10.15 5.72 5.21
N GLU A 243 9.85 6.00 3.93
CA GLU A 243 8.90 5.25 3.11
C GLU A 243 9.29 5.32 1.62
N ASN A 244 10.46 4.76 1.28
CA ASN A 244 10.97 4.74 -0.09
C ASN A 244 10.24 3.73 -0.99
N VAL A 245 9.68 2.67 -0.41
CA VAL A 245 8.92 1.62 -1.09
C VAL A 245 7.77 1.22 -0.19
N THR A 246 6.68 1.97 -0.24
CA THR A 246 5.53 1.70 0.64
C THR A 246 4.62 0.66 0.04
N VAL A 247 4.44 -0.45 0.75
CA VAL A 247 3.47 -1.48 0.37
C VAL A 247 2.34 -1.50 1.38
N GLY A 248 1.11 -1.28 0.91
CA GLY A 248 -0.10 -1.47 1.71
C GLY A 248 -0.55 -2.93 1.70
N GLU A 249 -1.71 -3.18 2.32
CA GLU A 249 -2.23 -4.52 2.49
C GLU A 249 -3.74 -4.62 2.29
N ILE A 250 -4.16 -5.74 1.72
CA ILE A 250 -5.48 -6.30 1.94
C ILE A 250 -5.38 -7.29 3.10
N VAL A 251 -6.24 -7.11 4.10
CA VAL A 251 -6.41 -8.01 5.23
C VAL A 251 -7.81 -8.62 5.13
N ILE A 252 -7.92 -9.94 5.18
CA ILE A 252 -9.22 -10.65 5.11
C ILE A 252 -9.35 -11.51 6.36
N ASN A 253 -10.54 -11.54 6.97
CA ASN A 253 -10.81 -12.43 8.09
C ASN A 253 -10.55 -13.89 7.69
N GLY A 254 -9.87 -14.64 8.56
CA GLY A 254 -9.44 -16.00 8.25
C GLY A 254 -10.60 -16.99 8.05
N ASP A 255 -11.74 -16.80 8.71
CA ASP A 255 -12.92 -17.65 8.50
C ASP A 255 -13.63 -17.30 7.20
N VAL A 256 -13.74 -16.00 6.89
CA VAL A 256 -14.23 -15.53 5.57
C VAL A 256 -13.38 -16.11 4.46
N TRP A 257 -12.05 -16.06 4.59
CA TRP A 257 -11.13 -16.61 3.59
C TRP A 257 -11.36 -18.11 3.34
N LYS A 258 -11.56 -18.89 4.40
CA LYS A 258 -11.84 -20.34 4.31
C LYS A 258 -13.18 -20.66 3.66
N GLU A 259 -14.18 -19.77 3.80
CA GLU A 259 -15.48 -19.92 3.14
C GLU A 259 -15.44 -19.64 1.63
N LEU A 260 -14.43 -18.91 1.14
CA LEU A 260 -14.29 -18.62 -0.28
C LEU A 260 -13.91 -19.88 -1.08
N SER A 261 -14.49 -19.99 -2.28
CA SER A 261 -14.06 -21.02 -3.22
C SER A 261 -12.58 -20.84 -3.59
N PRO A 262 -11.85 -21.91 -3.95
CA PRO A 262 -10.46 -21.78 -4.42
C PRO A 262 -10.33 -20.78 -5.59
N GLN A 263 -11.31 -20.73 -6.48
CA GLN A 263 -11.33 -19.76 -7.57
C GLN A 263 -11.44 -18.32 -7.08
N HIS A 264 -12.31 -18.04 -6.10
CA HIS A 264 -12.42 -16.71 -5.49
C HIS A 264 -11.14 -16.29 -4.76
N GLN A 265 -10.47 -17.23 -4.10
CA GLN A 265 -9.17 -16.99 -3.49
C GLN A 265 -8.12 -16.60 -4.54
N GLU A 266 -8.04 -17.31 -5.66
CA GLU A 266 -7.11 -16.97 -6.76
C GLU A 266 -7.46 -15.63 -7.44
N ILE A 267 -8.75 -15.31 -7.57
CA ILE A 267 -9.20 -14.01 -8.10
C ILE A 267 -8.72 -12.87 -7.19
N ILE A 268 -8.85 -13.00 -5.87
CA ILE A 268 -8.37 -11.99 -4.93
C ILE A 268 -6.86 -11.79 -5.04
N LYS A 269 -6.07 -12.88 -5.06
CA LYS A 269 -4.61 -12.81 -5.20
C LYS A 269 -4.20 -12.14 -6.51
N SER A 270 -4.84 -12.52 -7.61
CA SER A 270 -4.56 -11.97 -8.94
C SER A 270 -4.96 -10.49 -9.03
N ALA A 271 -6.13 -10.13 -8.51
CA ALA A 271 -6.60 -8.75 -8.48
C ALA A 271 -5.72 -7.85 -7.62
N ALA A 272 -5.18 -8.34 -6.49
CA ALA A 272 -4.25 -7.58 -5.65
C ALA A 272 -2.94 -7.27 -6.40
N ASN A 273 -2.37 -8.26 -7.08
CA ASN A 273 -1.16 -8.08 -7.90
C ASN A 273 -1.38 -7.17 -9.12
N GLU A 274 -2.50 -7.34 -9.84
CA GLU A 274 -2.88 -6.46 -10.94
C GLU A 274 -3.05 -5.02 -10.42
N THR A 275 -3.78 -4.86 -9.32
CA THR A 275 -4.01 -3.55 -8.70
C THR A 275 -2.70 -2.90 -8.30
N PHE A 276 -1.78 -3.64 -7.69
CA PHE A 276 -0.47 -3.11 -7.34
C PHE A 276 0.26 -2.54 -8.57
N LEU A 277 0.41 -3.35 -9.63
CA LEU A 277 1.19 -2.95 -10.81
C LEU A 277 0.51 -1.81 -11.59
N VAL A 278 -0.79 -1.95 -11.88
CA VAL A 278 -1.52 -0.94 -12.67
C VAL A 278 -1.58 0.37 -11.92
N TRP A 279 -1.83 0.31 -10.60
CA TRP A 279 -1.83 1.51 -9.78
C TRP A 279 -0.47 2.19 -9.76
N TRP A 280 0.62 1.44 -9.60
CA TRP A 280 1.98 1.99 -9.63
C TRP A 280 2.22 2.85 -10.87
N THR A 281 1.89 2.33 -12.05
CA THR A 281 2.11 3.05 -13.32
C THR A 281 1.23 4.29 -13.48
N LYS A 282 -0.04 4.21 -13.09
CA LYS A 282 -0.97 5.36 -13.10
C LYS A 282 -0.51 6.45 -12.15
N TRP A 283 -0.11 6.07 -10.94
CA TRP A 283 0.19 7.00 -9.87
C TRP A 283 1.44 7.83 -10.17
N GLN A 284 2.44 7.25 -10.83
CA GLN A 284 3.64 8.00 -11.26
C GLN A 284 3.29 9.17 -12.18
N ARG A 285 2.32 9.01 -13.09
CA ARG A 285 1.85 10.12 -13.93
C ARG A 285 1.11 11.17 -13.10
N GLN A 286 0.19 10.75 -12.24
CA GLN A 286 -0.56 11.67 -11.38
C GLN A 286 0.35 12.47 -10.45
N ASN A 287 1.40 11.85 -9.92
CA ASN A 287 2.39 12.53 -9.09
C ASN A 287 3.15 13.59 -9.88
N ALA A 288 3.57 13.31 -11.12
CA ALA A 288 4.22 14.31 -11.97
C ALA A 288 3.30 15.52 -12.24
N ASP A 289 2.03 15.27 -12.59
CA ASP A 289 1.04 16.31 -12.82
C ASP A 289 0.78 17.15 -11.55
N ALA A 290 0.72 16.49 -10.38
CA ALA A 290 0.55 17.18 -9.09
C ALA A 290 1.76 18.05 -8.70
N LEU A 291 3.00 17.62 -8.98
CA LEU A 291 4.19 18.44 -8.71
C LEU A 291 4.17 19.73 -9.56
N ILE A 292 3.80 19.62 -10.84
CA ILE A 292 3.65 20.77 -11.74
C ILE A 292 2.59 21.74 -11.19
N GLU A 293 1.42 21.22 -10.80
CA GLU A 293 0.34 22.03 -10.24
C GLU A 293 0.75 22.71 -8.93
N MET A 294 1.37 21.98 -8.00
CA MET A 294 1.85 22.51 -6.73
C MET A 294 2.83 23.67 -6.93
N GLN A 295 3.77 23.57 -7.87
CA GLN A 295 4.71 24.65 -8.16
C GLN A 295 4.03 25.83 -8.86
N GLN A 296 3.33 25.56 -9.97
CA GLN A 296 2.85 26.61 -10.87
C GLN A 296 1.61 27.35 -10.36
N LYS A 297 0.68 26.64 -9.70
CA LYS A 297 -0.58 27.23 -9.23
C LYS A 297 -0.56 27.57 -7.75
N HIS A 298 0.16 26.79 -6.94
CA HIS A 298 0.10 26.93 -5.48
C HIS A 298 1.39 27.51 -4.87
N GLY A 299 2.41 27.81 -5.68
CA GLY A 299 3.66 28.42 -5.22
C GLY A 299 4.42 27.56 -4.22
N VAL A 300 4.30 26.24 -4.31
CA VAL A 300 5.02 25.28 -3.46
C VAL A 300 6.48 25.23 -3.89
N GLN A 301 7.39 25.32 -2.92
CA GLN A 301 8.82 25.11 -3.10
C GLN A 301 9.11 23.62 -2.89
N ILE A 302 9.25 22.89 -3.98
CA ILE A 302 9.69 21.49 -3.97
C ILE A 302 11.21 21.48 -3.89
N LEU A 303 11.72 21.17 -2.71
CA LEU A 303 13.13 21.22 -2.35
C LEU A 303 13.69 19.79 -2.21
N ARG A 304 15.00 19.65 -2.43
CA ARG A 304 15.68 18.38 -2.21
C ARG A 304 15.99 18.21 -0.73
N THR A 305 15.64 17.05 -0.17
CA THR A 305 16.09 16.69 1.19
C THR A 305 17.62 16.68 1.21
N PRO A 306 18.27 17.46 2.10
CA PRO A 306 19.73 17.50 2.17
C PRO A 306 20.31 16.11 2.40
N THR A 307 21.37 15.77 1.66
CA THR A 307 22.01 14.44 1.73
C THR A 307 22.48 14.10 3.14
N GLU A 308 22.96 15.08 3.90
CA GLU A 308 23.36 14.89 5.29
C GLU A 308 22.20 14.38 6.16
N ILE A 309 21.02 14.98 6.03
CA ILE A 309 19.80 14.54 6.73
C ILE A 309 19.48 13.08 6.36
N LEU A 310 19.58 12.71 5.08
CA LEU A 310 19.33 11.35 4.62
C LEU A 310 20.35 10.34 5.20
N LEU A 311 21.62 10.74 5.30
CA LEU A 311 22.67 9.91 5.91
C LEU A 311 22.48 9.72 7.42
N VAL A 312 22.10 10.77 8.13
CA VAL A 312 21.77 10.67 9.56
C VAL A 312 20.51 9.80 9.74
N PHE A 313 19.50 9.97 8.89
CA PHE A 313 18.27 9.17 8.92
C PHE A 313 18.56 7.68 8.81
N ILE A 314 19.28 7.25 7.77
CA ILE A 314 19.55 5.81 7.54
C ILE A 314 20.40 5.21 8.66
N LYS A 315 21.38 5.97 9.19
CA LYS A 315 22.18 5.54 10.34
C LYS A 315 21.32 5.36 11.59
N LYS A 316 20.40 6.28 11.86
CA LYS A 316 19.47 6.18 13.00
C LYS A 316 18.48 5.04 12.83
N TRP A 317 18.02 4.78 11.61
CA TRP A 317 17.26 3.58 11.33
C TRP A 317 18.04 2.31 11.65
N ASP A 318 19.29 2.18 11.19
CA ASP A 318 20.12 1.00 11.47
C ASP A 318 20.33 0.78 12.98
N GLU A 319 20.56 1.84 13.75
CA GLU A 319 20.67 1.80 15.22
C GLU A 319 19.37 1.29 15.85
N ILE A 320 18.21 1.82 15.44
CA ILE A 320 16.89 1.45 15.96
C ILE A 320 16.53 0.01 15.58
N ALA A 321 16.73 -0.38 14.32
CA ALA A 321 16.44 -1.72 13.82
C ALA A 321 17.32 -2.78 14.49
N ALA A 322 18.61 -2.48 14.71
CA ALA A 322 19.51 -3.36 15.45
C ALA A 322 19.07 -3.54 16.91
N ALA A 323 18.71 -2.44 17.59
CA ALA A 323 18.21 -2.48 18.96
C ALA A 323 16.87 -3.25 19.08
N GLU A 324 15.97 -3.11 18.10
CA GLU A 324 14.72 -3.87 18.05
C GLU A 324 14.98 -5.36 17.79
N GLY A 325 15.81 -5.69 16.80
CA GLY A 325 16.16 -7.07 16.48
C GLY A 325 16.87 -7.81 17.63
N ALA A 326 17.58 -7.10 18.51
CA ALA A 326 18.22 -7.69 19.69
C ALA A 326 17.22 -8.22 20.73
N LYS A 327 16.00 -7.67 20.78
CA LYS A 327 14.96 -8.05 21.75
C LYS A 327 13.72 -8.69 21.12
N ASN A 328 13.57 -8.61 19.79
CA ASN A 328 12.46 -9.17 19.04
C ASN A 328 12.99 -10.15 17.97
N PRO A 329 13.05 -11.46 18.28
CA PRO A 329 13.60 -12.47 17.37
C PRO A 329 12.86 -12.54 16.03
N PHE A 330 11.55 -12.32 16.03
CA PHE A 330 10.77 -12.32 14.80
C PHE A 330 11.09 -11.09 13.93
N PHE A 331 11.20 -9.89 14.52
CA PHE A 331 11.71 -8.71 13.83
C PHE A 331 13.06 -8.98 13.18
N LYS A 332 14.01 -9.54 13.95
CA LYS A 332 15.34 -9.89 13.44
C LYS A 332 15.25 -10.86 12.26
N LYS A 333 14.44 -11.91 12.37
CA LYS A 333 14.23 -12.90 11.30
C LYS A 333 13.75 -12.24 10.00
N VAL A 334 12.76 -11.35 10.09
CA VAL A 334 12.22 -10.66 8.91
C VAL A 334 13.25 -9.68 8.31
N HIS A 335 13.89 -8.89 9.15
CA HIS A 335 14.90 -7.91 8.72
C HIS A 335 16.12 -8.58 8.06
N ASP A 336 16.61 -9.69 8.64
CA ASP A 336 17.71 -10.47 8.07
C ASP A 336 17.31 -11.13 6.74
N SER A 337 16.06 -11.61 6.62
CA SER A 337 15.51 -12.16 5.38
C SER A 337 15.50 -11.10 4.26
N GLN A 338 15.03 -9.88 4.55
CA GLN A 338 15.04 -8.78 3.60
C GLN A 338 16.46 -8.40 3.18
N LYS A 339 17.38 -8.30 4.15
CA LYS A 339 18.80 -7.99 3.88
C LYS A 339 19.45 -9.06 3.01
N ALA A 340 19.18 -10.34 3.28
CA ALA A 340 19.70 -11.45 2.49
C ALA A 340 19.20 -11.38 1.05
N TYR A 341 17.90 -11.15 0.83
CA TYR A 341 17.34 -11.00 -0.52
C TYR A 341 17.92 -9.78 -1.25
N ALA A 342 17.98 -8.62 -0.57
CA ALA A 342 18.55 -7.39 -1.10
C ALA A 342 20.03 -7.57 -1.50
N SER A 343 20.81 -8.35 -0.74
CA SER A 343 22.22 -8.60 -1.03
C SER A 343 22.47 -9.33 -2.35
N ALA A 344 21.45 -10.01 -2.90
CA ALA A 344 21.52 -10.63 -4.22
C ALA A 344 21.04 -9.68 -5.33
N VAL A 345 19.88 -9.05 -5.15
CA VAL A 345 19.22 -8.29 -6.23
C VAL A 345 19.78 -6.89 -6.43
N VAL A 346 20.16 -6.19 -5.34
CA VAL A 346 20.62 -4.80 -5.41
C VAL A 346 21.98 -4.69 -6.11
N PRO A 347 23.00 -5.52 -5.81
CA PRO A 347 24.27 -5.48 -6.54
C PRO A 347 24.10 -5.79 -8.04
N TYR A 348 23.25 -6.76 -8.40
CA TYR A 348 22.93 -7.05 -9.79
C TYR A 348 22.36 -5.81 -10.49
N LYS A 349 21.35 -5.15 -9.90
CA LYS A 349 20.77 -3.93 -10.46
C LYS A 349 21.80 -2.81 -10.60
N ARG A 350 22.64 -2.60 -9.58
CA ARG A 350 23.73 -1.60 -9.65
C ARG A 350 24.74 -1.88 -10.77
N SER A 351 24.93 -3.13 -11.17
CA SER A 351 25.85 -3.52 -12.24
C SER A 351 25.22 -3.45 -13.64
N TYR A 352 23.92 -3.72 -13.76
CA TYR A 352 23.25 -3.86 -15.06
C TYR A 352 22.40 -2.65 -15.46
N PHE A 353 21.91 -1.87 -14.49
CA PHE A 353 21.02 -0.73 -14.74
C PHE A 353 21.85 0.56 -14.74
N PRO A 354 21.74 1.39 -15.79
CA PRO A 354 22.34 2.72 -15.75
C PRO A 354 21.72 3.52 -14.59
N PRO A 355 22.51 4.28 -13.81
CA PRO A 355 21.96 5.13 -12.77
C PRO A 355 20.91 6.08 -13.34
N TYR A 356 19.74 6.17 -12.71
CA TYR A 356 18.65 7.05 -13.18
C TYR A 356 19.13 8.48 -13.39
N SER A 357 19.90 9.02 -12.43
CA SER A 357 20.45 10.38 -12.50
C SER A 357 21.38 10.60 -13.68
N PHE A 358 22.08 9.56 -14.18
CA PHE A 358 22.96 9.69 -15.33
C PHE A 358 22.16 10.06 -16.59
N MET A 359 21.12 9.28 -16.90
CA MET A 359 20.26 9.56 -18.05
C MET A 359 19.39 10.81 -17.81
N ALA A 360 18.83 10.97 -16.60
CA ALA A 360 17.99 12.10 -16.27
C ALA A 360 18.74 13.43 -16.42
N ASN A 361 19.97 13.55 -15.92
CA ASN A 361 20.75 14.78 -16.04
C ASN A 361 21.15 15.10 -17.48
N TYR A 362 21.29 14.08 -18.33
CA TYR A 362 21.60 14.27 -19.75
C TYR A 362 20.40 14.83 -20.54
N TYR A 363 19.19 14.29 -20.32
CA TYR A 363 17.98 14.69 -21.05
C TYR A 363 17.22 15.87 -20.39
N PHE A 364 17.33 16.00 -19.07
CA PHE A 364 16.61 16.98 -18.25
C PHE A 364 17.58 17.64 -17.27
N PRO A 365 18.52 18.48 -17.76
CA PRO A 365 19.49 19.14 -16.90
C PRO A 365 18.79 20.03 -15.87
N VAL A 366 19.24 19.96 -14.62
CA VAL A 366 18.76 20.85 -13.56
C VAL A 366 19.34 22.24 -13.84
N GLU A 367 18.48 23.24 -13.97
CA GLU A 367 18.92 24.65 -14.04
C GLU A 367 19.67 25.00 -12.75
N LYS A 368 20.86 25.59 -12.89
CA LYS A 368 21.76 25.91 -11.78
C LYS A 368 21.30 27.10 -10.95
#